data_AF-A0A835HIZ8-F1
#
_entry.id   AF-A0A835HIZ8-F1
#
_cell.length_a   1.000
_cell.length_b   1.000
_cell.length_c   1.000
_cell.angle_alpha   90.00
_cell.angle_beta   90.00
_cell.angle_gamma   90.00
#
_symmetry.space_group_name_H-M   'P 1'
#
loop_
_entity.id
_entity.type
_entity.pdbx_description
1 polymer ?
#
loop_
_entity_poly.entity_id
_entity_poly.type
_entity_poly.pdbx_seq_one_letter_code
_entity_poly.pdbx_strand_id
1 'polypeptide(L)'
;MFKDRVIRDDKLIHMKRELGFLDDFLCNLVPKYSDYFLLLGCPREENSLLEIVKWDKEFTKSVIETSAEEETRLTGIGIRPSFNRKLPRGFLIRKEMREWVRYWMELPYISLYSDASHLEQFLSEMEKRTVGVLHELLSMSLLKKMPVPIIGKLKDEYRFSNAFASVFTRHSGLFYLSLKGGFKIAVLREAYQNEELIDRHPLSLLTRESRPEQRVASVKYTY
;
A
#
# COMPACT_ATOMS: atom_id res chain seq x y z
N MET A 1 13.82 8.03 0.97
CA MET A 1 14.06 8.01 -0.48
C MET A 1 14.65 6.66 -0.85
N PHE A 2 14.22 6.04 -1.97
CA PHE A 2 14.95 4.88 -2.52
C PHE A 2 16.39 5.35 -2.75
N LYS A 3 17.35 4.74 -2.07
CA LYS A 3 18.72 5.25 -1.98
C LYS A 3 19.36 5.42 -3.37
N ASP A 4 18.94 4.58 -4.32
CA ASP A 4 19.57 4.48 -5.63
C ASP A 4 18.61 4.72 -6.82
N ARG A 5 17.36 5.19 -6.59
CA ARG A 5 16.29 5.34 -7.63
C ARG A 5 16.05 4.10 -8.50
N VAL A 6 16.52 2.95 -8.05
CA VAL A 6 16.52 1.69 -8.77
C VAL A 6 15.80 0.64 -7.93
N ILE A 7 15.06 -0.23 -8.62
CA ILE A 7 14.46 -1.43 -8.04
C ILE A 7 14.75 -2.62 -8.95
N ARG A 8 14.97 -3.80 -8.36
CA ARG A 8 15.05 -5.03 -9.14
C ARG A 8 13.70 -5.37 -9.78
N ASP A 9 13.73 -5.78 -11.03
CA ASP A 9 12.51 -6.04 -11.80
C ASP A 9 11.73 -7.26 -11.27
N ASP A 10 12.41 -8.25 -10.68
CA ASP A 10 11.82 -9.43 -10.05
C ASP A 10 10.77 -9.06 -8.99
N LYS A 11 11.02 -8.01 -8.21
CA LYS A 11 10.09 -7.50 -7.19
C LYS A 11 8.78 -7.01 -7.83
N LEU A 12 8.88 -6.27 -8.93
CA LEU A 12 7.71 -5.81 -9.70
C LEU A 12 7.00 -6.98 -10.38
N ILE A 13 7.75 -7.95 -10.92
CA ILE A 13 7.19 -9.17 -11.51
C ILE A 13 6.37 -9.95 -10.48
N HIS A 14 6.80 -10.00 -9.21
CA HIS A 14 6.03 -10.64 -8.14
C HIS A 14 4.74 -9.90 -7.78
N MET A 15 4.69 -8.59 -7.99
CA MET A 15 3.52 -7.74 -7.72
C MET A 15 2.59 -7.56 -8.92
N LYS A 16 3.06 -7.85 -10.14
CA LYS A 16 2.40 -7.50 -11.41
C LYS A 16 0.92 -7.84 -11.45
N ARG A 17 0.54 -9.01 -10.95
CA ARG A 17 -0.85 -9.48 -10.95
C ARG A 17 -1.74 -8.65 -10.04
N GLU A 18 -1.22 -8.26 -8.89
CA GLU A 18 -1.97 -7.46 -7.90
C GLU A 18 -2.14 -6.01 -8.40
N LEU A 19 -1.17 -5.51 -9.19
CA LEU A 19 -1.21 -4.20 -9.83
C LEU A 19 -1.94 -4.18 -11.18
N GLY A 20 -2.24 -5.33 -11.78
CA GLY A 20 -2.90 -5.42 -13.09
C GLY A 20 -1.97 -5.25 -14.29
N PHE A 21 -0.67 -5.41 -14.11
CA PHE A 21 0.30 -5.40 -15.20
C PHE A 21 0.26 -6.68 -16.04
N LEU A 22 0.45 -6.53 -17.35
CA LEU A 22 0.63 -7.64 -18.29
C LEU A 22 1.96 -8.36 -18.05
N ASP A 23 2.08 -9.59 -18.54
CA ASP A 23 3.30 -10.40 -18.35
C ASP A 23 4.55 -9.83 -19.02
N ASP A 24 4.36 -8.98 -20.02
CA ASP A 24 5.38 -8.34 -20.85
C ASP A 24 5.49 -6.83 -20.57
N PHE A 25 4.96 -6.34 -19.44
CA PHE A 25 4.95 -4.90 -19.13
C PHE A 25 6.36 -4.26 -19.17
N LEU A 26 7.41 -5.00 -18.80
CA LEU A 26 8.79 -4.51 -18.90
C LEU A 26 9.23 -4.28 -20.35
N CYS A 27 8.74 -5.07 -21.31
CA CYS A 27 9.08 -4.94 -22.73
C CYS A 27 8.15 -3.97 -23.46
N ASN A 28 6.91 -3.83 -23.00
CA ASN A 28 5.86 -3.08 -23.71
C ASN A 28 5.48 -1.76 -23.07
N LEU A 29 5.45 -1.67 -21.74
CA LEU A 29 5.07 -0.47 -21.02
C LEU A 29 6.28 0.43 -20.75
N VAL A 30 7.37 -0.13 -20.23
CA VAL A 30 8.56 0.65 -19.87
C VAL A 30 9.12 1.45 -21.04
N PRO A 31 9.31 0.89 -22.26
CA PRO A 31 9.83 1.67 -23.39
C PRO A 31 8.92 2.80 -23.87
N LYS A 32 7.60 2.71 -23.61
CA LYS A 32 6.65 3.79 -23.94
C LYS A 32 6.77 4.99 -23.00
N TYR A 33 7.37 4.78 -21.82
CA TYR A 33 7.59 5.79 -20.79
C TYR A 33 9.09 5.92 -20.49
N SER A 34 9.93 5.90 -21.54
CA SER A 34 11.40 5.99 -21.43
C SER A 34 11.89 7.28 -20.77
N ASP A 35 11.09 8.34 -20.81
CA ASP A 35 11.38 9.60 -20.12
C ASP A 35 11.33 9.44 -18.59
N TYR A 36 10.58 8.46 -18.09
CA TYR A 36 10.37 8.20 -16.67
C TYR A 36 11.15 6.99 -16.17
N PHE A 37 11.22 5.94 -16.98
CA PHE A 37 11.76 4.64 -16.57
C PHE A 37 12.80 4.14 -17.56
N LEU A 38 13.92 3.66 -17.05
CA LEU A 38 14.96 3.01 -17.82
C LEU A 38 15.14 1.58 -17.30
N LEU A 39 15.08 0.61 -18.21
CA LEU A 39 15.41 -0.77 -17.90
C LEU A 39 16.90 -1.00 -18.18
N LEU A 40 17.67 -1.34 -17.16
CA LEU A 40 19.07 -1.72 -17.25
C LEU A 40 19.18 -3.24 -17.25
N GLY A 41 19.75 -3.81 -18.32
CA GLY A 41 19.83 -5.26 -18.55
C GLY A 41 18.70 -5.79 -19.43
N CYS A 42 18.64 -7.11 -19.62
CA CYS A 42 17.52 -7.73 -20.34
C CYS A 42 16.40 -8.14 -19.37
N PRO A 43 15.12 -7.91 -19.73
CA PRO A 43 14.01 -8.30 -18.89
C PRO A 43 14.08 -9.77 -18.48
N ARG A 44 13.84 -10.06 -17.18
CA ARG A 44 13.84 -11.43 -16.61
C ARG A 44 15.22 -12.09 -16.48
N GLU A 45 16.31 -11.36 -16.68
CA GLU A 45 17.64 -11.80 -16.23
C GLU A 45 17.86 -11.44 -14.75
N GLU A 46 18.73 -12.18 -14.05
CA GLU A 46 18.93 -12.03 -12.60
C GLU A 46 19.36 -10.63 -12.15
N ASN A 47 19.94 -9.83 -13.06
CA ASN A 47 20.51 -8.51 -12.80
C ASN A 47 19.73 -7.37 -13.46
N SER A 48 18.50 -7.61 -13.91
CA SER A 48 17.67 -6.58 -14.52
C SER A 48 17.16 -5.59 -13.47
N LEU A 49 17.37 -4.30 -13.74
CA LEU A 49 17.09 -3.20 -12.83
C LEU A 49 16.21 -2.17 -13.53
N LEU A 50 15.17 -1.71 -12.85
CA LEU A 50 14.34 -0.60 -13.30
C LEU A 50 14.78 0.66 -12.56
N GLU A 51 15.33 1.61 -13.30
CA GLU A 51 15.72 2.93 -12.83
C GLU A 51 14.62 3.95 -13.12
N ILE A 52 14.42 4.87 -12.18
CA ILE A 52 13.56 6.05 -12.37
C ILE A 52 14.42 7.22 -12.83
N VAL A 53 14.29 7.59 -14.11
CA VAL A 53 15.04 8.65 -14.78
C VAL A 53 14.51 10.02 -14.36
N LYS A 54 13.20 10.24 -14.53
CA LYS A 54 12.53 11.50 -14.22
C LYS A 54 11.53 11.29 -13.09
N TRP A 55 11.67 12.10 -12.07
CA TRP A 55 10.77 12.13 -10.92
C TRP A 55 9.83 13.33 -11.05
N ASP A 56 8.60 13.07 -11.52
CA ASP A 56 7.61 14.11 -11.74
C ASP A 56 6.75 14.31 -10.49
N LYS A 57 6.62 15.56 -10.05
CA LYS A 57 5.90 15.90 -8.81
C LYS A 57 4.41 15.55 -8.88
N GLU A 58 3.87 15.47 -10.09
CA GLU A 58 2.47 15.09 -10.31
C GLU A 58 2.20 13.62 -9.92
N PHE A 59 3.20 12.74 -10.05
CA PHE A 59 3.09 11.31 -9.70
C PHE A 59 3.57 10.98 -8.28
N THR A 60 3.93 12.00 -7.49
CA THR A 60 4.61 11.81 -6.19
C THR A 60 3.77 12.29 -5.03
N LYS A 61 2.45 12.22 -5.20
CA LYS A 61 1.48 12.48 -4.14
C LYS A 61 0.83 11.16 -3.79
N SER A 62 0.81 10.83 -2.51
CA SER A 62 0.08 9.66 -2.03
C SER A 62 -1.42 9.85 -2.20
N VAL A 63 -2.16 8.74 -2.15
CA VAL A 63 -3.63 8.75 -2.13
C VAL A 63 -4.16 9.58 -0.95
N ILE A 64 -3.48 9.56 0.18
CA ILE A 64 -3.85 10.32 1.39
C ILE A 64 -3.63 11.82 1.20
N GLU A 65 -2.50 12.21 0.62
CA GLU A 65 -2.23 13.62 0.28
C GLU A 65 -3.25 14.13 -0.74
N THR A 66 -3.49 13.37 -1.81
CA THR A 66 -4.45 13.71 -2.86
C THR A 66 -5.86 13.88 -2.31
N SER A 67 -6.28 12.98 -1.41
CA SER A 67 -7.60 13.06 -0.77
C SER A 67 -7.75 14.32 0.09
N ALA A 68 -6.72 14.69 0.85
CA ALA A 68 -6.75 15.90 1.68
C ALA A 68 -6.70 17.19 0.86
N GLU A 69 -5.95 17.22 -0.25
CA GLU A 69 -5.94 18.34 -1.18
C GLU A 69 -7.32 18.54 -1.83
N GLU A 70 -7.97 17.45 -2.24
CA GLU A 70 -9.31 17.51 -2.83
C GLU A 70 -10.36 17.99 -1.83
N GLU A 71 -10.32 17.50 -0.58
CA GLU A 71 -11.22 17.98 0.47
C GLU A 71 -10.98 19.46 0.80
N THR A 72 -9.71 19.90 0.79
CA THR A 72 -9.36 21.31 0.94
C THR A 72 -9.95 22.15 -0.18
N ARG A 73 -9.88 21.67 -1.43
CA ARG A 73 -10.45 22.34 -2.60
C ARG A 73 -11.97 22.46 -2.51
N LEU A 74 -12.66 21.43 -2.03
CA LEU A 74 -14.11 21.40 -1.92
C LEU A 74 -14.66 22.23 -0.75
N THR A 75 -13.96 22.25 0.38
CA THR A 75 -14.43 22.91 1.62
C THR A 75 -13.86 24.32 1.80
N GLY A 76 -12.75 24.64 1.14
CA GLY A 76 -11.96 25.86 1.39
C GLY A 76 -11.15 25.84 2.69
N ILE A 77 -11.17 24.73 3.44
CA ILE A 77 -10.49 24.57 4.73
C ILE A 77 -9.24 23.73 4.52
N GLY A 78 -8.08 24.17 5.01
CA GLY A 78 -6.83 23.41 4.91
C GLY A 78 -6.88 22.10 5.68
N ILE A 79 -7.17 20.99 4.99
CA ILE A 79 -7.21 19.64 5.55
C ILE A 79 -5.79 19.06 5.58
N ARG A 80 -5.42 18.48 6.73
CA ARG A 80 -4.14 17.75 6.85
C ARG A 80 -4.31 16.32 6.36
N PRO A 81 -3.33 15.74 5.63
CA PRO A 81 -3.36 14.33 5.24
C PRO A 81 -3.51 13.44 6.47
N SER A 82 -4.57 12.63 6.50
CA SER A 82 -4.88 11.75 7.63
C SER A 82 -5.58 10.47 7.16
N PHE A 83 -5.45 9.39 7.94
CA PHE A 83 -6.01 8.09 7.59
C PHE A 83 -7.50 8.01 7.94
N ASN A 84 -8.32 7.45 7.05
CA ASN A 84 -9.73 7.17 7.35
C ASN A 84 -9.86 5.86 8.13
N ARG A 85 -9.99 5.99 9.46
CA ARG A 85 -10.11 4.84 10.36
C ARG A 85 -11.56 4.41 10.54
N LYS A 86 -11.86 3.18 10.13
CA LYS A 86 -13.17 2.54 10.34
C LYS A 86 -13.02 1.30 11.22
N LEU A 87 -13.65 1.29 12.40
CA LEU A 87 -13.69 0.08 13.21
C LEU A 87 -14.89 -0.78 12.82
N PRO A 88 -14.77 -2.13 12.86
CA PRO A 88 -15.94 -3.00 12.75
C PRO A 88 -16.98 -2.64 13.82
N ARG A 89 -18.26 -2.76 13.47
CA ARG A 89 -19.35 -2.58 14.43
C ARG A 89 -19.18 -3.59 15.58
N GLY A 90 -19.33 -3.11 16.82
CA GLY A 90 -19.15 -3.94 18.02
C GLY A 90 -17.71 -4.17 18.46
N PHE A 91 -16.70 -3.62 17.76
CA PHE A 91 -15.31 -3.76 18.16
C PHE A 91 -15.00 -2.87 19.38
N LEU A 92 -14.79 -3.50 20.54
CA LEU A 92 -14.46 -2.79 21.78
C LEU A 92 -12.94 -2.62 21.89
N ILE A 93 -12.48 -1.37 21.98
CA ILE A 93 -11.07 -1.04 22.18
C ILE A 93 -10.88 -0.53 23.60
N ARG A 94 -9.92 -1.12 24.31
CA ARG A 94 -9.49 -0.68 25.65
C ARG A 94 -9.09 0.79 25.62
N LYS A 95 -9.27 1.50 26.74
CA LYS A 95 -9.07 2.95 26.82
C LYS A 95 -7.65 3.34 26.41
N GLU A 96 -6.65 2.59 26.87
CA GLU A 96 -5.24 2.80 26.61
C GLU A 96 -4.92 2.71 25.10
N MET A 97 -5.47 1.70 24.42
CA MET A 97 -5.30 1.53 22.99
C MET A 97 -6.00 2.65 22.20
N ARG A 98 -7.14 3.14 22.68
CA ARG A 98 -7.85 4.28 22.06
C ARG A 98 -7.02 5.56 22.17
N GLU A 99 -6.44 5.82 23.35
CA GLU A 99 -5.57 6.98 23.58
C GLU A 99 -4.28 6.89 22.75
N TRP A 100 -3.67 5.71 22.69
CA TRP A 100 -2.51 5.46 21.83
C TRP A 100 -2.82 5.71 20.35
N VAL A 101 -3.94 5.18 19.84
CA VAL A 101 -4.36 5.45 18.44
C VAL A 101 -4.60 6.93 18.21
N ARG A 102 -5.23 7.64 19.17
CA ARG A 102 -5.44 9.09 19.05
C ARG A 102 -4.12 9.83 18.94
N TYR A 103 -3.17 9.56 19.84
CA TYR A 103 -1.83 10.16 19.78
C TYR A 103 -1.13 9.84 18.46
N TRP A 104 -1.17 8.58 18.03
CA TRP A 104 -0.57 8.15 16.76
C TRP A 104 -1.22 8.82 15.54
N MET A 105 -2.54 9.09 15.58
CA MET A 105 -3.25 9.79 14.50
C MET A 105 -2.77 11.24 14.34
N GLU A 106 -2.44 11.92 15.44
CA GLU A 106 -1.93 13.31 15.46
C GLU A 106 -0.49 13.46 14.93
N LEU A 107 0.27 12.35 14.84
CA LEU A 107 1.61 12.39 14.25
C LEU A 107 1.54 12.89 12.81
N PRO A 108 2.52 13.71 12.38
CA PRO A 108 2.55 14.22 11.01
C PRO A 108 2.61 13.07 10.01
N TYR A 109 1.82 13.18 8.94
CA TYR A 109 1.90 12.25 7.83
C TYR A 109 3.24 12.44 7.11
N ILE A 110 3.95 11.34 6.89
CA ILE A 110 5.22 11.32 6.15
C ILE A 110 4.96 10.54 4.86
N SER A 111 5.02 11.26 3.75
CA SER A 111 4.76 10.70 2.42
C SER A 111 5.74 9.57 2.09
N LEU A 112 5.29 8.58 1.34
CA LEU A 112 6.17 7.51 0.86
C LEU A 112 7.24 8.04 -0.11
N TYR A 113 6.92 9.14 -0.81
CA TYR A 113 7.75 9.77 -1.82
C TYR A 113 8.76 10.75 -1.23
N SER A 114 8.63 11.12 0.06
CA SER A 114 9.58 12.00 0.74
C SER A 114 10.82 11.26 1.22
N ASP A 115 11.91 11.99 1.45
CA ASP A 115 13.06 11.39 2.12
C ASP A 115 12.78 11.17 3.61
N ALA A 116 13.13 9.98 4.07
CA ALA A 116 12.90 9.49 5.42
C ALA A 116 14.16 8.77 5.96
N SER A 117 15.31 9.00 5.33
CA SER A 117 16.60 8.44 5.72
C SER A 117 16.96 8.79 7.17
N HIS A 118 16.62 10.01 7.60
CA HIS A 118 16.81 10.55 8.94
C HIS A 118 15.95 9.90 10.03
N LEU A 119 14.91 9.13 9.66
CA LEU A 119 14.06 8.47 10.65
C LEU A 119 14.70 7.17 11.14
N GLU A 120 14.75 7.05 12.46
CA GLU A 120 15.15 5.84 13.17
C GLU A 120 14.02 4.82 13.25
N GLN A 121 14.35 3.53 13.24
CA GLN A 121 13.34 2.46 13.13
C GLN A 121 12.40 2.36 14.34
N PHE A 122 12.85 2.79 15.53
CA PHE A 122 12.09 2.68 16.77
C PHE A 122 11.12 3.86 16.99
N LEU A 123 11.19 4.90 16.16
CA LEU A 123 10.34 6.08 16.29
C LEU A 123 8.90 5.79 15.81
N SER A 124 7.92 6.42 16.46
CA SER A 124 6.50 6.25 16.10
C SER A 124 6.21 6.79 14.70
N GLU A 125 6.98 7.78 14.25
CA GLU A 125 7.00 8.35 12.91
C GLU A 125 7.37 7.32 11.84
N MET A 126 8.30 6.39 12.13
CA MET A 126 8.64 5.31 11.21
C MET A 126 7.46 4.34 11.05
N GLU A 127 6.75 4.05 12.14
CA GLU A 127 5.54 3.24 12.07
C GLU A 127 4.43 3.96 11.29
N LYS A 128 4.25 5.27 11.52
CA LYS A 128 3.32 6.12 10.77
C LYS A 128 3.62 6.08 9.28
N ARG A 129 4.89 6.21 8.89
CA ARG A 129 5.35 6.08 7.51
C ARG A 129 5.11 4.68 6.96
N THR A 130 5.40 3.63 7.73
CA THR A 130 5.15 2.24 7.32
C THR A 130 3.66 2.04 7.00
N VAL A 131 2.76 2.53 7.85
CA VAL A 131 1.32 2.50 7.58
C VAL A 131 0.96 3.28 6.32
N GLY A 132 1.57 4.44 6.09
CA GLY A 132 1.40 5.23 4.86
C GLY A 132 1.82 4.47 3.60
N VAL A 133 3.00 3.82 3.61
CA VAL A 133 3.48 2.99 2.50
C VAL A 133 2.54 1.81 2.23
N LEU A 134 2.13 1.10 3.28
CA LEU A 134 1.21 -0.04 3.15
C LEU A 134 -0.15 0.41 2.62
N HIS A 135 -0.65 1.55 3.08
CA HIS A 135 -1.88 2.15 2.57
C HIS A 135 -1.77 2.44 1.07
N GLU A 136 -0.67 3.07 0.63
CA GLU A 136 -0.47 3.35 -0.79
C GLU A 136 -0.37 2.05 -1.63
N LEU A 137 0.49 1.11 -1.22
CA LEU A 137 0.70 -0.14 -1.95
C LEU A 137 -0.60 -0.91 -2.16
N LEU A 138 -1.45 -0.96 -1.12
CA LEU A 138 -2.76 -1.56 -1.23
C LEU A 138 -3.68 -0.69 -2.09
N SER A 139 -3.66 0.63 -1.95
CA SER A 139 -4.46 1.54 -2.77
C SER A 139 -4.15 1.44 -4.27
N MET A 140 -2.90 1.14 -4.65
CA MET A 140 -2.51 0.90 -6.05
C MET A 140 -2.97 -0.46 -6.60
N SER A 141 -3.21 -1.46 -5.74
CA SER A 141 -3.64 -2.78 -6.18
C SER A 141 -5.08 -2.79 -6.71
N LEU A 142 -5.37 -3.64 -7.70
CA LEU A 142 -6.67 -3.73 -8.35
C LEU A 142 -7.82 -4.05 -7.37
N LEU A 143 -7.54 -4.92 -6.41
CA LEU A 143 -8.51 -5.37 -5.41
C LEU A 143 -8.28 -4.72 -4.04
N LYS A 144 -7.46 -3.67 -3.95
CA LYS A 144 -7.14 -2.99 -2.68
C LYS A 144 -6.66 -3.97 -1.59
N LYS A 145 -5.95 -5.02 -2.01
CA LYS A 145 -5.42 -6.10 -1.19
C LYS A 145 -4.19 -6.71 -1.85
N MET A 146 -3.30 -7.29 -1.04
CA MET A 146 -2.08 -7.93 -1.53
C MET A 146 -1.59 -8.99 -0.53
N PRO A 147 -1.06 -10.14 -0.99
CA PRO A 147 -0.40 -11.10 -0.12
C PRO A 147 0.75 -10.47 0.68
N VAL A 148 0.76 -10.69 1.99
CA VAL A 148 1.81 -10.15 2.88
C VAL A 148 3.23 -10.59 2.47
N PRO A 149 3.47 -11.84 2.00
CA PRO A 149 4.79 -12.22 1.51
C PRO A 149 5.27 -11.43 0.29
N ILE A 150 4.35 -10.96 -0.57
CA ILE A 150 4.70 -10.12 -1.73
C ILE A 150 5.14 -8.73 -1.25
N ILE A 151 4.39 -8.12 -0.33
CA ILE A 151 4.77 -6.84 0.31
C ILE A 151 6.14 -6.96 0.98
N GLY A 152 6.40 -8.08 1.66
CA GLY A 152 7.67 -8.35 2.34
C GLY A 152 8.90 -8.36 1.43
N LYS A 153 8.74 -8.55 0.11
CA LYS A 153 9.87 -8.46 -0.85
C LYS A 153 10.40 -7.04 -1.01
N LEU A 154 9.61 -6.04 -0.63
CA LEU A 154 9.95 -4.61 -0.67
C LEU A 154 10.52 -4.10 0.67
N LYS A 155 10.93 -5.02 1.55
CA LYS A 155 11.39 -4.69 2.91
C LYS A 155 12.54 -3.69 2.89
N ASP A 156 13.53 -3.91 2.03
CA ASP A 156 14.73 -3.07 2.00
C ASP A 156 14.43 -1.70 1.37
N GLU A 157 13.62 -1.70 0.31
CA GLU A 157 13.16 -0.50 -0.40
C GLU A 157 12.43 0.49 0.51
N TYR A 158 11.51 -0.02 1.34
CA TYR A 158 10.70 0.81 2.21
C TYR A 158 11.19 0.87 3.65
N ARG A 159 12.31 0.18 3.97
CA ARG A 159 12.88 0.05 5.31
C ARG A 159 11.88 -0.55 6.32
N PHE A 160 11.13 -1.56 5.91
CA PHE A 160 10.22 -2.26 6.79
C PHE A 160 10.98 -3.00 7.90
N SER A 161 10.44 -2.95 9.12
CA SER A 161 10.97 -3.76 10.22
C SER A 161 10.71 -5.25 9.99
N ASN A 162 11.47 -6.13 10.67
CA ASN A 162 11.22 -7.57 10.63
C ASN A 162 9.79 -7.94 11.09
N ALA A 163 9.17 -7.08 11.90
CA ALA A 163 7.82 -7.26 12.43
C ALA A 163 6.76 -6.44 11.68
N PHE A 164 7.03 -5.94 10.46
CA PHE A 164 6.09 -5.04 9.75
C PHE A 164 4.69 -5.65 9.59
N ALA A 165 4.57 -6.97 9.47
CA ALA A 165 3.28 -7.63 9.36
C ALA A 165 2.37 -7.43 10.59
N SER A 166 2.95 -7.12 11.77
CA SER A 166 2.19 -6.78 12.98
C SER A 166 1.43 -5.44 12.86
N VAL A 167 1.85 -4.57 11.94
CA VAL A 167 1.18 -3.29 11.64
C VAL A 167 -0.26 -3.53 11.22
N PHE A 168 -0.53 -4.57 10.42
CA PHE A 168 -1.90 -4.89 9.98
C PHE A 168 -2.84 -5.25 11.14
N THR A 169 -2.33 -5.90 12.19
CA THR A 169 -3.14 -6.24 13.38
C THR A 169 -3.26 -5.06 14.34
N ARG A 170 -2.18 -4.28 14.52
CA ARG A 170 -2.16 -3.10 15.40
C ARG A 170 -3.04 -1.96 14.86
N HIS A 171 -3.10 -1.82 13.54
CA HIS A 171 -3.89 -0.82 12.83
C HIS A 171 -5.14 -1.42 12.16
N SER A 172 -5.87 -2.24 12.91
CA SER A 172 -7.05 -2.99 12.42
C SER A 172 -8.22 -2.13 11.94
N GLY A 173 -8.21 -0.83 12.26
CA GLY A 173 -9.15 0.16 11.74
C GLY A 173 -8.81 0.66 10.33
N LEU A 174 -7.59 0.41 9.85
CA LEU A 174 -7.12 0.76 8.51
C LEU A 174 -6.99 -0.48 7.63
N PHE A 175 -6.54 -1.59 8.23
CA PHE A 175 -6.31 -2.84 7.52
C PHE A 175 -7.06 -3.99 8.17
N TYR A 176 -7.21 -5.08 7.43
CA TYR A 176 -7.43 -6.38 8.03
C TYR A 176 -6.62 -7.46 7.31
N LEU A 177 -6.36 -8.56 8.01
CA LEU A 177 -5.71 -9.73 7.44
C LEU A 177 -6.77 -10.79 7.16
N SER A 178 -6.82 -11.24 5.91
CA SER A 178 -7.55 -12.45 5.52
C SER A 178 -6.58 -13.63 5.41
N LEU A 179 -7.05 -14.84 5.72
CA LEU A 179 -6.30 -16.07 5.48
C LEU A 179 -6.93 -16.78 4.28
N LYS A 180 -6.18 -16.91 3.18
CA LYS A 180 -6.65 -17.62 1.99
C LYS A 180 -5.53 -18.51 1.46
N GLY A 181 -5.82 -19.80 1.26
CA GLY A 181 -4.87 -20.76 0.71
C GLY A 181 -3.56 -20.87 1.52
N GLY A 182 -3.62 -20.69 2.85
CA GLY A 182 -2.45 -20.73 3.73
C GLY A 182 -1.63 -19.43 3.81
N PHE A 183 -1.96 -18.42 2.99
CA PHE A 183 -1.26 -17.14 3.00
C PHE A 183 -2.10 -16.03 3.65
N LYS A 184 -1.42 -15.15 4.39
CA LYS A 184 -2.01 -13.91 4.91
C LYS A 184 -2.10 -12.89 3.77
N ILE A 185 -3.31 -12.36 3.55
CA ILE A 185 -3.59 -11.29 2.60
C ILE A 185 -3.93 -10.04 3.38
N ALA A 186 -3.18 -8.97 3.16
CA ALA A 186 -3.49 -7.65 3.69
C ALA A 186 -4.54 -6.98 2.82
N VAL A 187 -5.56 -6.39 3.46
CA VAL A 187 -6.65 -5.69 2.78
C VAL A 187 -6.81 -4.30 3.36
N LEU A 188 -6.99 -3.31 2.48
CA LEU A 188 -7.31 -1.94 2.85
C LEU A 188 -8.79 -1.83 3.22
N ARG A 189 -9.10 -1.51 4.48
CA ARG A 189 -10.47 -1.56 4.99
C ARG A 189 -11.37 -0.50 4.38
N GLU A 190 -10.88 0.72 4.22
CA GLU A 190 -11.69 1.85 3.75
C GLU A 190 -12.22 1.66 2.33
N ALA A 191 -11.55 0.84 1.52
CA ALA A 191 -11.93 0.51 0.15
C ALA A 191 -13.13 -0.45 0.06
N TYR A 192 -13.58 -1.02 1.18
CA TYR A 192 -14.65 -2.01 1.21
C TYR A 192 -15.83 -1.54 2.04
N GLN A 193 -17.03 -1.84 1.56
CA GLN A 193 -18.29 -1.66 2.27
C GLN A 193 -19.13 -2.93 2.14
N ASN A 194 -19.59 -3.48 3.27
CA ASN A 194 -20.35 -4.74 3.31
C ASN A 194 -19.65 -5.90 2.56
N GLU A 195 -18.32 -6.01 2.72
CA GLU A 195 -17.47 -7.00 2.05
C GLU A 195 -17.33 -6.83 0.53
N GLU A 196 -17.86 -5.75 -0.04
CA GLU A 196 -17.72 -5.41 -1.45
C GLU A 196 -16.77 -4.24 -1.67
N LEU A 197 -15.94 -4.34 -2.71
CA LEU A 197 -15.04 -3.26 -3.12
C LEU A 197 -15.88 -2.10 -3.66
N ILE A 198 -15.68 -0.90 -3.10
CA ILE A 198 -16.45 0.31 -3.40
C ILE A 198 -16.16 0.79 -4.83
N ASP A 199 -14.88 0.92 -5.17
CA ASP A 199 -14.42 1.34 -6.50
C ASP A 199 -13.73 0.18 -7.22
N ARG A 200 -14.42 -0.38 -8.22
CA ARG A 200 -13.95 -1.53 -8.99
C ARG A 200 -13.35 -1.08 -10.30
N HIS A 201 -12.03 -1.19 -10.41
CA HIS A 201 -11.36 -1.00 -11.69
C HIS A 201 -11.84 -2.04 -12.71
N PRO A 202 -12.03 -1.71 -14.01
CA PRO A 202 -12.49 -2.68 -15.01
C PRO A 202 -11.63 -3.95 -15.09
N LEU A 203 -10.31 -3.82 -14.92
CA LEU A 203 -9.37 -4.95 -14.90
C LEU A 203 -9.56 -5.89 -13.70
N SER A 204 -10.20 -5.43 -12.62
CA SER A 204 -10.51 -6.29 -11.47
C SER A 204 -11.41 -7.46 -11.84
N LEU A 205 -12.24 -7.32 -12.89
CA LEU A 205 -13.13 -8.37 -13.37
C LEU A 205 -12.38 -9.55 -13.98
N LEU A 206 -11.17 -9.32 -14.52
CA LEU A 206 -10.34 -10.36 -15.13
C LEU A 206 -9.61 -11.20 -14.08
N THR A 207 -9.56 -10.74 -12.83
CA THR A 207 -8.92 -11.47 -11.73
C THR A 207 -9.78 -12.65 -11.33
N ARG A 208 -9.20 -13.84 -11.13
CA ARG A 208 -9.92 -15.09 -10.76
C ARG A 208 -10.80 -14.95 -9.50
N GLU A 209 -10.52 -13.95 -8.66
CA GLU A 209 -11.23 -13.67 -7.40
C GLU A 209 -12.45 -12.76 -7.54
N SER A 210 -12.72 -12.20 -8.73
CA SER A 210 -13.94 -11.44 -9.03
C SER A 210 -15.18 -12.33 -9.17
N ARG A 211 -14.98 -13.66 -9.24
CA ARG A 211 -16.04 -14.65 -9.33
C ARG A 211 -16.79 -14.72 -7.99
N PRO A 212 -18.14 -14.67 -7.99
CA PRO A 212 -18.96 -14.58 -6.77
C PRO A 212 -18.75 -15.74 -5.78
N GLU A 213 -18.24 -16.87 -6.25
CA GLU A 213 -17.94 -18.07 -5.46
C GLU A 213 -16.75 -17.91 -4.49
N GLN A 214 -15.96 -16.83 -4.59
CA GLN A 214 -14.74 -16.64 -3.77
C GLN A 214 -14.81 -15.44 -2.82
N ARG A 215 -16.02 -14.96 -2.48
CA ARG A 215 -16.21 -13.90 -1.48
C ARG A 215 -15.46 -14.27 -0.19
N VAL A 216 -14.60 -13.35 0.22
CA VAL A 216 -13.64 -13.53 1.32
C VAL A 216 -14.43 -13.83 2.59
N ALA A 217 -14.32 -15.05 3.11
CA ALA A 217 -14.69 -15.31 4.48
C ALA A 217 -13.83 -14.42 5.36
N SER A 218 -14.45 -13.40 5.95
CA SER A 218 -13.87 -12.63 7.04
C SER A 218 -13.53 -13.63 8.15
N VAL A 219 -12.24 -13.85 8.40
CA VAL A 219 -11.80 -14.62 9.56
C VAL A 219 -12.31 -13.84 10.77
N LYS A 220 -13.34 -14.37 11.43
CA LYS A 220 -13.82 -13.86 12.71
C LYS A 220 -12.62 -13.83 13.65
N TYR A 221 -12.26 -12.64 14.10
CA TYR A 221 -11.27 -12.47 15.14
C TYR A 221 -11.68 -13.33 16.34
N THR A 222 -10.86 -14.33 16.67
CA THR A 222 -10.90 -14.95 17.99
C THR A 222 -9.79 -14.25 18.76
N TYR A 223 -10.19 -13.57 19.84
CA TYR A 223 -9.32 -12.80 20.74
C TYR A 223 -8.38 -13.71 21.53
#